data_AF-A0A6B3E8W5-F1
#
_entry.id   AF-A0A6B3E8W5-F1
#
_cell.length_a   1.000
_cell.length_b   1.000
_cell.length_c   1.000
_cell.angle_alpha   90.00
_cell.angle_beta   90.00
_cell.angle_gamma   90.00
#
_symmetry.space_group_name_H-M   'P 1'
#
loop_
_entity.id
_entity.type
_entity.pdbx_description
1 polymer ?
#
loop_
_entity_poly.entity_id
_entity_poly.type
_entity_poly.pdbx_seq_one_letter_code
_entity_poly.pdbx_strand_id
1 'polypeptide(L)' 'MVWQSSPPGSIYDYIKVAAFSIGPDGTVDQWSERAERLFGLCAEDVVGRDPVAAFVPPRLHGQGHRKLAEILDGRE' A
#
# COMPACT_ATOMS: atom_id res chain seq x y z
N MET A 1 -11.96 1.90 -6.58
CA MET A 1 -12.44 0.83 -5.68
C MET A 1 -12.41 -0.52 -6.40
N VAL A 2 -11.23 -0.96 -6.86
CA VAL A 2 -11.08 -2.11 -7.80
C VAL A 2 -10.67 -3.42 -7.10
N TRP A 3 -10.47 -3.39 -5.78
CA TRP A 3 -9.95 -4.55 -5.02
C TRP A 3 -10.92 -5.17 -4.02
N GLN A 4 -12.02 -4.49 -3.69
CA GLN A 4 -13.10 -5.06 -2.84
C GLN A 4 -13.98 -6.06 -3.61
N SER A 5 -13.99 -5.98 -4.94
CA SER A 5 -14.82 -6.84 -5.80
C SER A 5 -14.05 -7.23 -7.05
N SER A 6 -12.96 -7.97 -6.88
CA SER A 6 -12.41 -8.70 -8.02
C SER A 6 -13.44 -9.76 -8.47
N PRO A 7 -13.78 -9.85 -9.76
CA PRO A 7 -14.66 -10.91 -10.23
C PRO A 7 -14.03 -12.28 -9.92
N PRO A 8 -14.85 -13.31 -9.61
CA PRO A 8 -14.35 -14.65 -9.34
C PRO A 8 -13.43 -15.13 -10.47
N GLY A 9 -12.25 -15.64 -10.12
CA GLY A 9 -11.20 -16.05 -11.07
C GLY A 9 -10.08 -15.02 -11.31
N SER A 10 -10.16 -13.82 -10.73
CA SER A 10 -9.03 -12.88 -10.70
C SER A 10 -7.86 -13.45 -9.91
N ILE A 11 -6.62 -13.09 -10.29
CA ILE A 11 -5.41 -13.46 -9.55
C ILE A 11 -5.51 -13.06 -8.07
N TYR A 12 -6.25 -12.00 -7.75
CA TYR A 12 -6.47 -11.52 -6.39
C TYR A 12 -7.41 -12.40 -5.55
N ASP A 13 -8.22 -13.25 -6.18
CA ASP A 13 -9.03 -14.27 -5.48
C ASP A 13 -8.14 -15.37 -4.88
N TYR A 14 -7.04 -15.69 -5.58
CA TYR A 14 -6.09 -16.72 -5.18
C TYR A 14 -4.95 -16.20 -4.28
N ILE A 15 -4.52 -14.96 -4.48
CA ILE A 15 -3.44 -14.38 -3.68
C ILE A 15 -4.00 -13.81 -2.37
N LYS A 16 -3.90 -14.60 -1.29
CA LYS A 16 -4.26 -14.18 0.08
C LYS A 16 -3.22 -13.24 0.72
N VAL A 17 -2.76 -12.20 0.01
CA VAL A 17 -1.72 -11.28 0.48
C VAL A 17 -2.30 -9.96 0.99
N ALA A 18 -1.62 -9.34 1.96
CA ALA A 18 -1.83 -7.93 2.29
C ALA A 18 -1.25 -7.07 1.17
N ALA A 19 -2.05 -6.14 0.64
CA ALA A 19 -1.66 -5.34 -0.51
C ALA A 19 -2.17 -3.90 -0.36
N PHE A 20 -1.43 -2.98 -0.96
CA PHE A 20 -1.78 -1.57 -1.05
C PHE A 20 -1.23 -1.01 -2.37
N SER A 21 -1.79 0.10 -2.83
CA SER A 21 -1.29 0.84 -3.98
C SER A 21 -0.87 2.25 -3.59
N ILE A 22 0.09 2.79 -4.33
CA ILE A 22 0.58 4.15 -4.16
C ILE A 22 0.16 4.95 -5.39
N GLY A 23 -0.40 6.14 -5.16
CA GLY A 23 -0.76 7.10 -6.19
C GLY A 23 0.44 7.83 -6.79
N PRO A 24 0.23 8.60 -7.86
CA PRO A 24 1.29 9.37 -8.51
C PRO A 24 1.83 10.51 -7.62
N ASP A 25 1.06 10.91 -6.61
CA ASP A 25 1.45 11.86 -5.56
C ASP A 25 2.30 11.21 -4.44
N GLY A 26 2.55 9.91 -4.52
CA GLY A 26 3.31 9.14 -3.55
C GLY A 26 2.53 8.80 -2.27
N THR A 27 1.21 9.02 -2.25
CA THR A 27 0.36 8.66 -1.11
C THR A 27 -0.32 7.31 -1.33
N VAL A 28 -0.83 6.69 -0.26
CA VAL A 28 -1.59 5.45 -0.39
C VAL A 28 -2.92 5.72 -1.07
N ASP A 29 -3.15 5.12 -2.23
CA ASP A 29 -4.41 5.26 -2.98
C ASP A 29 -5.42 4.16 -2.60
N GLN A 30 -4.94 2.95 -2.32
CA GLN A 30 -5.79 1.84 -1.90
C GLN A 30 -5.12 0.98 -0.83
N TRP A 31 -5.96 0.41 0.03
CA TRP A 31 -5.56 -0.43 1.15
C TRP A 31 -6.50 -1.64 1.22
N SER A 32 -5.96 -2.85 1.19
CA SER A 32 -6.80 -4.06 1.23
C SER A 32 -7.20 -4.42 2.67
N GLU A 33 -8.34 -5.08 2.83
CA GLU A 33 -8.81 -5.60 4.14
C GLU A 33 -7.76 -6.54 4.78
N ARG A 34 -6.96 -7.22 3.96
CA ARG A 34 -5.83 -8.03 4.44
C ARG A 34 -4.70 -7.18 5.01
N ALA A 35 -4.42 -6.04 4.40
CA ALA A 35 -3.46 -5.08 4.94
C ALA A 35 -3.96 -4.47 6.26
N GLU A 36 -5.26 -4.19 6.37
CA GLU A 36 -5.86 -3.77 7.65
C GLU A 36 -5.60 -4.78 8.76
N ARG A 37 -5.87 -6.07 8.48
CA ARG A 37 -5.62 -7.14 9.46
C ARG A 37 -4.14 -7.34 9.77
N LEU A 38 -3.26 -7.19 8.79
CA LEU A 38 -1.82 -7.42 8.98
C LEU A 38 -1.15 -6.30 9.77
N PHE A 39 -1.47 -5.05 9.43
CA PHE A 39 -0.84 -3.87 10.03
C PHE A 39 -1.64 -3.28 11.19
N GLY A 40 -2.91 -3.70 11.37
CA GLY A 40 -3.80 -3.16 12.40
C GLY A 40 -4.25 -1.72 12.14
N LEU A 41 -4.21 -1.28 10.87
CA LEU A 41 -4.55 0.08 10.45
C LEU A 41 -5.71 0.04 9.46
N CYS A 42 -6.77 0.77 9.73
CA CYS A 42 -7.93 0.86 8.83
C CYS A 42 -7.58 1.66 7.57
N ALA A 43 -8.22 1.32 6.44
CA ALA A 43 -8.03 2.00 5.17
C ALA A 43 -8.30 3.51 5.29
N GLU A 44 -9.32 3.89 6.08
CA GLU A 44 -9.66 5.29 6.34
C GLU A 44 -8.54 6.09 7.02
N ASP A 45 -7.67 5.44 7.78
CA ASP A 45 -6.54 6.07 8.46
C ASP A 45 -5.28 6.13 7.60
N VAL A 46 -5.20 5.32 6.54
CA VAL A 46 -3.97 5.13 5.76
C VAL A 46 -4.07 5.75 4.38
N VAL A 47 -5.24 5.67 3.73
CA VAL A 47 -5.47 6.23 2.40
C VAL A 47 -5.26 7.75 2.42
N GLY A 48 -4.54 8.27 1.43
CA GLY A 48 -4.12 9.66 1.34
C GLY A 48 -2.94 10.05 2.24
N ARG A 49 -2.37 9.10 3.00
CA ARG A 49 -1.17 9.34 3.80
C ARG A 49 0.09 8.82 3.10
N ASP A 50 1.23 9.30 3.57
CA ASP A 50 2.53 8.75 3.20
C ASP A 50 2.66 7.30 3.72
N PRO A 51 2.89 6.31 2.84
CA PRO A 51 3.03 4.91 3.24
C PRO A 51 4.20 4.67 4.20
N VAL A 52 5.28 5.44 4.08
CA VAL A 52 6.48 5.27 4.91
C VAL A 52 6.18 5.71 6.34
N ALA A 53 5.58 6.87 6.53
CA ALA A 53 5.12 7.32 7.85
C ALA A 53 4.01 6.41 8.42
N ALA A 54 3.12 5.89 7.58
CA ALA A 54 1.94 5.16 8.03
C ALA A 54 2.25 3.78 8.65
N PHE A 55 3.13 2.97 8.02
CA PHE A 55 3.33 1.58 8.46
C PHE A 55 4.79 1.08 8.40
N VAL A 56 5.76 1.93 8.04
CA VAL A 56 7.19 1.57 8.12
C VAL A 56 7.74 1.98 9.49
N PRO A 57 8.59 1.15 10.14
CA PRO A 57 9.23 1.53 11.40
C PRO A 57 10.08 2.81 11.26
N PRO A 58 10.09 3.74 12.24
CA PRO A 58 10.78 5.03 12.13
C PRO A 58 12.25 4.95 11.72
N ARG A 59 12.98 3.95 12.24
CA ARG A 59 14.40 3.72 11.92
C ARG A 59 14.66 3.42 10.44
N LEU A 60 13.63 3.03 9.68
CA LEU A 60 13.71 2.68 8.26
C LEU A 60 13.14 3.79 7.35
N HIS A 61 12.57 4.87 7.90
CA HIS A 61 11.90 5.90 7.10
C HIS A 61 12.81 6.49 6.02
N GLY A 62 14.05 6.84 6.36
CA GLY A 62 14.99 7.39 5.38
C GLY A 62 15.32 6.44 4.21
N GLN A 63 15.34 5.12 4.46
CA GLN A 63 15.50 4.13 3.40
C GLN A 63 14.19 3.95 2.61
N GLY A 64 13.06 3.90 3.31
CA GLY A 64 11.73 3.76 2.72
C GLY A 64 11.41 4.88 1.74
N HIS A 65 11.60 6.13 2.16
CA HIS A 65 11.36 7.30 1.30
C HIS A 65 12.26 7.32 0.07
N ARG A 66 13.54 6.95 0.22
CA ARG A 66 14.46 6.87 -0.92
C ARG A 66 13.99 5.83 -1.93
N LYS A 67 13.63 4.64 -1.45
CA LYS A 67 13.16 3.56 -2.32
C LYS A 67 11.84 3.91 -3.00
N LEU A 68 10.94 4.57 -2.27
CA LEU A 68 9.68 5.06 -2.82
C LEU A 68 9.93 6.09 -3.94
N ALA A 69 10.84 7.03 -3.72
CA ALA A 69 11.21 8.02 -4.73
C ALA A 69 11.81 7.38 -5.99
N GLU A 70 12.64 6.34 -5.85
CA GLU A 70 13.19 5.58 -6.99
C GLU A 70 12.09 4.91 -7.82
N ILE A 71 11.12 4.26 -7.15
CA ILE A 71 9.99 3.58 -7.81
C ILE A 71 9.12 4.60 -8.56
N LEU A 72 8.80 5.74 -7.94
CA LEU A 72 7.98 6.79 -8.56
C LEU A 72 8.68 7.50 -9.73
N ASP A 73 10.01 7.54 -9.73
CA ASP A 73 10.82 8.08 -10.85
C ASP A 73 10.98 7.06 -12.00
N GLY A 74 10.42 5.85 -11.87
CA GLY A 74 10.53 4.79 -12.88
C GLY A 74 11.92 4.12 -12.93
N ARG A 75 12.71 4.25 -11.86
CA ARG A 75 14.01 3.58 -11.70
C ARG A 75 13.80 2.30 -10.88
N GLU A 76 13.30 1.26 -11.54
CA GLU A 76 13.20 -0.09 -10.97
C GLU A 76 14.41 -0.96 -11.31
#